data_AF-A0A1M6QL00-F1
#
_entry.id   AF-A0A1M6QL00-F1
#
_cell.length_a   1.000
_cell.length_b   1.000
_cell.length_c   1.000
_cell.angle_alpha   90.00
_cell.angle_beta   90.00
_cell.angle_gamma   90.00
#
_symmetry.space_group_name_H-M   'P 1'
#
loop_
_entity.id
_entity.type
_entity.pdbx_description
1 polymer ?
#
loop_
_entity_poly.entity_id
_entity_poly.type
_entity_poly.pdbx_seq_one_letter_code
_entity_poly.pdbx_strand_id
1 'polypeptide(L)'
;MSVHGPMPPSAWIFPTLSVLFFAAATALGISFTPTPAGLVFAGLLLVVLFGTVFAAVHHAEVIAERIGEPYGTLLLTLAVTIIEVALIATIMLGEKPVPTLARDTVFAVVMIVCNGLVGICILTGGLRYREQDVQVTGASLYLSVLIVMATITLIMPNYTLTTPGPVYSAVQLGFVSVVTLILYGVFLYTQTVRHRDYFIREVAGQADDGAPTSNRMLALSALLLLISLLAVVLLAKKFSLVIDFATARIGAPPAFAGVLVALLILLPESVAAVAAARKNDLQKSVNLALGSSLATIGLTIPAVAVAAYALGKQLVLGLNDQETVLLGLTFVVSMLTFGTGRTNILFGLVHLVVFAVFVFLVFVP
;
A
#
# COMPACT_ATOMS: atom_id res chain seq x y z
N MET A 1 -0.44 11.35 15.60
CA MET A 1 -0.64 12.76 16.04
C MET A 1 -2.09 12.87 16.48
N SER A 2 -2.41 13.59 17.58
CA SER A 2 -3.82 13.70 18.01
C SER A 2 -4.58 14.66 17.09
N VAL A 3 -5.70 14.23 16.53
CA VAL A 3 -6.49 15.02 15.57
C VAL A 3 -7.23 16.20 16.21
N HIS A 4 -7.33 16.23 17.55
CA HIS A 4 -7.99 17.31 18.30
C HIS A 4 -7.11 18.53 18.63
N GLY A 5 -5.94 18.67 17.97
CA GLY A 5 -5.05 19.83 18.12
C GLY A 5 -5.14 20.80 16.93
N PRO A 6 -4.55 22.01 17.04
CA PRO A 6 -4.31 22.85 15.85
C PRO A 6 -3.52 22.05 14.82
N MET A 7 -3.86 22.20 13.53
CA MET A 7 -3.20 21.46 12.46
C MET A 7 -1.67 21.57 12.59
N PRO A 8 -0.95 20.44 12.60
CA PRO A 8 0.48 20.49 12.79
C PRO A 8 1.11 21.25 11.61
N PRO A 9 2.13 22.08 11.85
CA PRO A 9 2.75 22.88 10.79
C PRO A 9 3.31 22.01 9.66
N SER A 10 3.75 20.79 9.97
CA SER A 10 4.17 19.79 8.98
C SER A 10 3.09 19.47 7.94
N ALA A 11 1.80 19.46 8.31
CA ALA A 11 0.71 19.10 7.41
C ALA A 11 0.48 20.12 6.28
N TRP A 12 1.01 21.34 6.41
CA TRP A 12 0.91 22.40 5.40
C TRP A 12 2.25 22.68 4.74
N ILE A 13 3.34 22.61 5.51
CA ILE A 13 4.70 22.86 5.03
C ILE A 13 5.09 21.84 3.97
N PHE A 14 4.88 20.54 4.21
CA PHE A 14 5.38 19.53 3.27
C PHE A 14 4.67 19.55 1.91
N PRO A 15 3.33 19.63 1.82
CA PRO A 15 2.65 19.72 0.52
C PRO A 15 3.05 20.96 -0.27
N THR A 16 3.10 22.13 0.39
CA THR A 16 3.50 23.39 -0.26
C THR A 16 4.95 23.35 -0.71
N LEU A 17 5.85 22.89 0.16
CA LEU A 17 7.27 22.77 -0.14
C LEU A 17 7.52 21.74 -1.25
N SER A 18 6.71 20.69 -1.37
CA SER A 18 6.81 19.73 -2.47
C SER A 18 6.47 20.32 -3.82
N VAL A 19 5.38 21.10 -3.89
CA VAL A 19 4.99 21.81 -5.12
C VAL A 19 6.07 22.83 -5.49
N LEU A 20 6.57 23.60 -4.52
CA LEU A 20 7.65 24.57 -4.75
C LEU A 20 8.96 23.90 -5.16
N PHE A 21 9.34 22.81 -4.50
CA PHE A 21 10.54 22.04 -4.83
C PHE A 21 10.46 21.47 -6.24
N PHE A 22 9.31 20.90 -6.62
CA PHE A 22 9.09 20.42 -7.98
C PHE A 22 9.17 21.54 -9.01
N ALA A 23 8.49 22.67 -8.75
CA ALA A 23 8.47 23.82 -9.65
C ALA A 23 9.87 24.41 -9.83
N ALA A 24 10.61 24.63 -8.73
CA ALA A 24 11.97 25.16 -8.75
C ALA A 24 12.94 24.21 -9.45
N ALA A 25 12.91 22.92 -9.11
CA ALA A 25 13.77 21.92 -9.74
C ALA A 25 13.48 21.78 -11.24
N THR A 26 12.23 21.96 -11.67
CA THR A 26 11.86 21.90 -13.09
C THR A 26 12.26 23.18 -13.82
N ALA A 27 12.01 24.36 -13.24
CA ALA A 27 12.37 25.65 -13.83
C ALA A 27 13.88 25.83 -13.99
N LEU A 28 14.67 25.33 -13.02
CA LEU A 28 16.13 25.40 -13.05
C LEU A 28 16.79 24.24 -13.81
N GLY A 29 16.00 23.29 -14.34
CA GLY A 29 16.54 22.09 -15.01
C GLY A 29 17.33 21.15 -14.08
N ILE A 30 17.16 21.29 -12.76
CA ILE A 30 17.86 20.47 -11.77
C ILE A 30 17.23 19.08 -11.73
N SER A 31 18.06 18.09 -12.01
CA SER A 31 17.73 16.67 -11.93
C SER A 31 18.74 15.94 -11.06
N PHE A 32 18.37 14.74 -10.64
CA PHE A 32 19.29 13.89 -9.90
C PHE A 32 20.50 13.55 -10.78
N THR A 33 21.71 13.73 -10.23
CA THR A 33 22.96 13.31 -10.86
C THR A 33 23.80 12.52 -9.84
N PRO A 34 24.69 11.61 -10.27
CA PRO A 34 25.54 10.84 -9.36
C PRO A 34 26.73 11.65 -8.79
N THR A 35 26.50 12.93 -8.50
CA THR A 35 27.47 13.87 -7.92
C THR A 35 27.12 14.17 -6.45
N PRO A 36 28.04 14.74 -5.64
CA PRO A 36 27.72 15.13 -4.26
C PRO A 36 26.50 16.07 -4.17
N ALA A 37 26.37 17.01 -5.13
CA ALA A 37 25.20 17.89 -5.23
C ALA A 37 23.91 17.11 -5.53
N GLY A 38 23.99 16.08 -6.36
CA GLY A 38 22.84 15.21 -6.64
C GLY A 38 22.45 14.31 -5.47
N LEU A 39 23.40 13.90 -4.61
CA LEU A 39 23.08 13.21 -3.35
C LEU A 39 22.35 14.14 -2.36
N VAL A 40 22.77 15.40 -2.26
CA VAL A 40 22.04 16.41 -1.47
C VAL A 40 20.62 16.61 -2.03
N PHE A 41 20.49 16.72 -3.35
CA PHE A 41 19.20 16.79 -4.02
C PHE A 41 18.32 15.57 -3.70
N ALA A 42 18.87 14.35 -3.75
CA ALA A 42 18.15 13.14 -3.41
C ALA A 42 17.71 13.13 -1.94
N GLY A 43 18.58 13.53 -1.01
CA GLY A 43 18.25 13.64 0.41
C GLY A 43 17.09 14.62 0.66
N LEU A 44 17.14 15.80 0.03
CA LEU A 44 16.06 16.78 0.09
C LEU A 44 14.77 16.21 -0.53
N LEU A 45 14.85 15.65 -1.73
CA LEU A 45 13.69 15.04 -2.41
C LEU A 45 13.01 14.00 -1.52
N LEU A 46 13.77 13.11 -0.87
CA LEU A 46 13.23 12.08 0.02
C LEU A 46 12.53 12.70 1.23
N VAL A 47 13.17 13.65 1.93
CA VAL A 47 12.55 14.30 3.10
C VAL A 47 11.24 14.98 2.72
N VAL A 48 11.22 15.67 1.58
CA VAL A 48 10.06 16.38 1.06
C VAL A 48 8.95 15.42 0.64
N LEU A 49 9.30 14.34 -0.08
CA LEU A 49 8.37 13.31 -0.53
C LEU A 49 7.72 12.59 0.67
N PHE A 50 8.53 12.08 1.59
CA PHE A 50 8.02 11.37 2.78
C PHE A 50 7.16 12.29 3.64
N GLY A 51 7.62 13.52 3.89
CA GLY A 51 6.83 14.49 4.65
C GLY A 51 5.45 14.75 4.02
N THR A 52 5.36 14.76 2.69
CA THR A 52 4.10 14.97 1.96
C THR A 52 3.21 13.74 1.98
N VAL A 53 3.77 12.53 1.92
CA VAL A 53 3.01 11.28 2.09
C VAL A 53 2.38 11.23 3.48
N PHE A 54 3.14 11.57 4.53
CA PHE A 54 2.59 11.67 5.89
C PHE A 54 1.55 12.79 6.04
N ALA A 55 1.75 13.93 5.39
CA ALA A 55 0.76 15.01 5.37
C ALA A 55 -0.53 14.57 4.67
N ALA A 56 -0.45 13.87 3.53
CA ALA A 56 -1.59 13.33 2.82
C ALA A 56 -2.39 12.38 3.72
N VAL A 57 -1.71 11.44 4.39
CA VAL A 57 -2.36 10.50 5.30
C VAL A 57 -3.01 11.21 6.49
N HIS A 58 -2.35 12.21 7.08
CA HIS A 58 -2.97 13.01 8.14
C HIS A 58 -4.27 13.70 7.67
N HIS A 59 -4.27 14.31 6.49
CA HIS A 59 -5.48 14.93 5.95
C HIS A 59 -6.57 13.90 5.63
N ALA A 60 -6.20 12.72 5.15
CA ALA A 60 -7.12 11.61 4.95
C ALA A 60 -7.72 11.12 6.29
N GLU A 61 -6.92 11.04 7.36
CA GLU A 61 -7.38 10.70 8.72
C GLU A 61 -8.39 11.73 9.25
N VAL A 62 -8.10 13.03 9.12
CA VAL A 62 -9.02 14.11 9.57
C VAL A 62 -10.39 14.00 8.89
N ILE A 63 -10.41 13.67 7.60
CA ILE A 63 -11.66 13.47 6.86
C ILE A 63 -12.30 12.13 7.26
N ALA A 64 -11.50 11.08 7.44
CA ALA A 64 -11.97 9.76 7.84
C ALA A 64 -12.68 9.77 9.19
N GLU A 65 -12.17 10.52 10.18
CA GLU A 65 -12.82 10.68 11.48
C GLU A 65 -14.22 11.29 11.35
N ARG A 66 -14.40 12.27 10.44
CA ARG A 66 -15.72 12.87 10.21
C ARG A 66 -16.71 11.90 9.56
N ILE A 67 -16.22 11.06 8.67
CA ILE A 67 -17.06 10.10 7.94
C ILE A 67 -17.42 8.91 8.85
N GLY A 68 -16.50 8.53 9.75
CA GLY A 68 -16.66 7.39 10.64
C GLY A 68 -16.37 6.04 9.97
N GLU A 69 -16.23 4.99 10.79
CA GLU A 69 -15.95 3.63 10.30
C GLU A 69 -17.21 2.98 9.72
N PRO A 70 -17.13 2.22 8.61
CA PRO A 70 -15.91 1.73 7.95
C PRO A 70 -15.44 2.61 6.77
N TYR A 71 -16.20 3.63 6.39
CA TYR A 71 -15.89 4.48 5.24
C TYR A 71 -14.62 5.32 5.45
N GLY A 72 -14.30 5.68 6.70
CA GLY A 72 -13.04 6.35 7.05
C GLY A 72 -11.81 5.50 6.67
N THR A 73 -11.79 4.22 7.04
CA THR A 73 -10.73 3.29 6.64
C THR A 73 -10.63 3.17 5.11
N LEU A 74 -11.77 3.15 4.40
CA LEU A 74 -11.77 3.10 2.93
C LEU A 74 -11.20 4.36 2.28
N LEU A 75 -11.49 5.54 2.82
CA LEU A 75 -10.94 6.79 2.32
C LEU A 75 -9.41 6.79 2.40
N LEU A 76 -8.87 6.34 3.55
CA LEU A 76 -7.43 6.23 3.75
C LEU A 76 -6.82 5.26 2.73
N THR A 77 -7.42 4.08 2.61
CA THR A 77 -6.97 3.04 1.68
C THR A 77 -6.98 3.54 0.23
N LEU A 78 -8.03 4.26 -0.17
CA LEU A 78 -8.15 4.84 -1.51
C LEU A 78 -7.09 5.92 -1.77
N ALA A 79 -6.83 6.79 -0.79
CA ALA A 79 -5.80 7.83 -0.93
C ALA A 79 -4.41 7.21 -1.16
N VAL A 80 -4.07 6.17 -0.40
CA VAL A 80 -2.81 5.41 -0.54
C VAL A 80 -2.75 4.71 -1.90
N THR A 81 -3.85 4.08 -2.33
CA THR A 81 -3.95 3.43 -3.65
C THR A 81 -3.77 4.41 -4.80
N ILE A 82 -4.33 5.62 -4.69
CA ILE A 82 -4.15 6.67 -5.71
C ILE A 82 -2.67 7.06 -5.82
N ILE A 83 -1.97 7.21 -4.68
CA ILE A 83 -0.52 7.45 -4.68
C ILE A 83 0.20 6.30 -5.38
N GLU A 84 -0.12 5.05 -5.03
CA GLU A 84 0.47 3.86 -5.63
C GLU A 84 0.33 3.84 -7.15
N VAL A 85 -0.91 3.93 -7.65
CA VAL A 85 -1.22 3.93 -9.09
C VAL A 85 -0.48 5.05 -9.80
N ALA A 86 -0.47 6.25 -9.21
CA ALA A 86 0.16 7.40 -9.83
C ALA A 86 1.70 7.29 -9.87
N LEU A 87 2.33 6.74 -8.81
CA LEU A 87 3.75 6.45 -8.79
C LEU A 87 4.12 5.43 -9.86
N ILE A 88 3.40 4.30 -9.93
CA ILE A 88 3.61 3.25 -10.93
C ILE A 88 3.42 3.81 -12.34
N ALA A 89 2.30 4.50 -12.60
CA ALA A 89 2.01 5.07 -13.92
C ALA A 89 3.07 6.10 -14.35
N THR A 90 3.57 6.93 -13.43
CA THR A 90 4.61 7.92 -13.74
C THR A 90 5.95 7.26 -14.06
N ILE A 91 6.32 6.19 -13.35
CA ILE A 91 7.55 5.44 -13.67
C ILE A 91 7.37 4.70 -15.00
N MET A 92 6.19 4.12 -15.25
CA MET A 92 5.86 3.52 -16.53
C MET A 92 5.91 4.52 -17.68
N LEU A 93 5.61 5.80 -17.48
CA LEU A 93 5.78 6.87 -18.47
C LEU A 93 7.25 7.25 -18.72
N GLY A 94 8.17 6.77 -17.88
CA GLY A 94 9.61 7.00 -18.03
C GLY A 94 10.18 6.43 -19.34
N GLU A 95 11.40 6.89 -19.66
CA GLU A 95 12.13 6.50 -20.86
C GLU A 95 12.55 5.02 -20.85
N LYS A 96 12.76 4.45 -19.66
CA LYS A 96 13.08 3.02 -19.47
C LYS A 96 11.82 2.27 -19.05
N PRO A 97 11.16 1.53 -19.95
CA PRO A 97 10.03 0.69 -19.55
C PRO A 97 10.52 -0.43 -18.64
N VAL A 98 9.89 -0.58 -17.47
CA VAL A 98 10.06 -1.73 -16.57
C VAL A 98 8.73 -2.49 -16.54
N PRO A 99 8.51 -3.46 -17.45
CA PRO A 99 7.20 -4.12 -17.61
C PRO A 99 6.73 -4.87 -16.38
N THR A 100 7.65 -5.26 -15.49
CA THR A 100 7.36 -6.01 -14.26
C THR A 100 7.09 -5.11 -13.05
N LEU A 101 7.32 -3.80 -13.13
CA LEU A 101 7.30 -2.92 -11.95
C LEU A 101 5.98 -3.01 -11.18
N ALA A 102 4.86 -2.98 -11.90
CA ALA A 102 3.54 -3.06 -11.29
C ALA A 102 3.34 -4.39 -10.55
N ARG A 103 3.74 -5.52 -11.17
CA ARG A 103 3.73 -6.84 -10.53
C ARG A 103 4.61 -6.85 -9.28
N ASP A 104 5.84 -6.36 -9.41
CA ASP A 104 6.85 -6.39 -8.34
C ASP A 104 6.39 -5.54 -7.14
N THR A 105 5.79 -4.37 -7.40
CA THR A 105 5.20 -3.52 -6.35
C THR A 105 4.00 -4.18 -5.68
N VAL A 106 3.03 -4.69 -6.45
CA VAL A 106 1.82 -5.34 -5.89
C VAL A 106 2.21 -6.59 -5.07
N PHE A 107 3.11 -7.43 -5.60
CA PHE A 107 3.63 -8.58 -4.88
C PHE A 107 4.35 -8.16 -3.59
N ALA A 108 5.22 -7.15 -3.67
CA ALA A 108 5.89 -6.61 -2.49
C ALA A 108 4.89 -6.07 -1.46
N VAL A 109 3.81 -5.39 -1.87
CA VAL A 109 2.75 -4.93 -0.96
C VAL A 109 2.14 -6.11 -0.21
N VAL A 110 1.74 -7.18 -0.90
CA VAL A 110 1.17 -8.37 -0.25
C VAL A 110 2.16 -8.98 0.73
N MET A 111 3.44 -9.10 0.34
CA MET A 111 4.48 -9.67 1.21
C MET A 111 4.77 -8.79 2.43
N ILE A 112 4.88 -7.48 2.25
CA ILE A 112 5.11 -6.51 3.33
C ILE A 112 3.92 -6.50 4.28
N VAL A 113 2.69 -6.49 3.77
CA VAL A 113 1.49 -6.39 4.59
C VAL A 113 1.22 -7.71 5.32
N CYS A 114 1.06 -8.81 4.59
CA CYS A 114 0.61 -10.08 5.17
C CYS A 114 1.67 -10.74 6.05
N ASN A 115 2.96 -10.45 5.84
CA ASN A 115 4.04 -11.04 6.63
C ASN A 115 4.76 -10.01 7.50
N GLY A 116 5.23 -8.91 6.92
CA GLY A 116 5.94 -7.87 7.66
C GLY A 116 5.04 -7.18 8.68
N LEU A 117 4.02 -6.47 8.21
CA LEU A 117 3.15 -5.64 9.04
C LEU A 117 2.31 -6.48 10.00
N VAL A 118 1.60 -7.50 9.49
CA VAL A 118 0.83 -8.43 10.34
C VAL A 118 1.74 -9.09 11.38
N GLY A 119 2.93 -9.54 10.99
CA GLY A 119 3.92 -10.12 11.89
C GLY A 119 4.35 -9.16 13.02
N ILE A 120 4.67 -7.90 12.69
CA ILE A 120 5.01 -6.86 13.67
C ILE A 120 3.81 -6.56 14.58
N CYS A 121 2.61 -6.43 14.05
CA CYS A 121 1.39 -6.16 14.82
C CYS A 121 1.13 -7.27 15.84
N ILE A 122 1.14 -8.54 15.41
CA ILE A 122 0.93 -9.70 16.29
C ILE A 122 2.07 -9.81 17.31
N LEU A 123 3.33 -9.63 16.90
CA LEU A 123 4.47 -9.71 17.81
C LEU A 123 4.40 -8.62 18.89
N THR A 124 4.21 -7.36 18.49
CA THR A 124 4.16 -6.22 19.43
C THR A 124 2.95 -6.29 20.36
N GLY A 125 1.80 -6.71 19.86
CA GLY A 125 0.61 -6.93 20.67
C GLY A 125 0.74 -8.16 21.59
N GLY A 126 1.26 -9.27 21.08
CA GLY A 126 1.49 -10.50 21.84
C GLY A 126 2.54 -10.34 22.95
N LEU A 127 3.60 -9.55 22.74
CA LEU A 127 4.58 -9.21 23.78
C LEU A 127 3.95 -8.46 24.95
N ARG A 128 2.89 -7.67 24.71
CA ARG A 128 2.23 -6.86 25.73
C ARG A 128 1.02 -7.57 26.38
N TYR A 129 0.22 -8.26 25.58
CA TYR A 129 -1.08 -8.81 25.98
C TYR A 129 -1.11 -10.35 26.03
N ARG A 130 0.00 -11.02 25.69
CA ARG A 130 0.16 -12.48 25.48
C ARG A 130 -0.63 -13.02 24.29
N GLU A 131 -1.93 -12.75 24.27
CA GLU A 131 -2.83 -13.13 23.18
C GLU A 131 -3.74 -11.95 22.82
N GLN A 132 -4.13 -11.87 21.54
CA GLN A 132 -5.08 -10.88 21.05
C GLN A 132 -6.12 -11.53 20.15
N ASP A 133 -7.38 -11.14 20.33
CA ASP A 133 -8.50 -11.69 19.57
C ASP A 133 -8.71 -10.94 18.23
N VAL A 134 -9.10 -11.70 17.21
CA VAL A 134 -9.46 -11.26 15.86
C VAL A 134 -10.76 -11.96 15.45
N GLN A 135 -11.66 -11.25 14.79
CA GLN A 135 -12.86 -11.86 14.20
C GLN A 135 -12.45 -12.77 13.03
N VAL A 136 -12.59 -14.08 13.25
CA VAL A 136 -12.30 -15.12 12.26
C VAL A 136 -13.07 -14.87 10.96
N THR A 137 -14.35 -14.51 11.06
CA THR A 137 -15.21 -14.27 9.90
C THR A 137 -14.68 -13.13 9.02
N GLY A 138 -14.33 -11.99 9.62
CA GLY A 138 -13.78 -10.84 8.90
C GLY A 138 -12.44 -11.17 8.24
N ALA A 139 -11.51 -11.74 9.01
CA ALA A 139 -10.20 -12.12 8.50
C ALA A 139 -10.29 -13.16 7.36
N SER A 140 -11.19 -14.14 7.49
CA SER A 140 -11.43 -15.15 6.45
C SER A 140 -11.98 -14.54 5.16
N LEU A 141 -12.86 -13.54 5.25
CA LEU A 141 -13.37 -12.81 4.08
C LEU A 141 -12.24 -12.06 3.37
N TYR A 142 -11.40 -11.31 4.10
CA TYR A 142 -10.23 -10.64 3.52
C TYR A 142 -9.33 -11.63 2.79
N LEU A 143 -8.93 -12.72 3.45
CA LEU A 143 -8.03 -13.71 2.86
C LEU A 143 -8.65 -14.41 1.66
N SER A 144 -9.93 -14.79 1.72
CA SER A 144 -10.60 -15.47 0.61
C SER A 144 -10.58 -14.63 -0.67
N VAL A 145 -10.90 -13.34 -0.56
CA VAL A 145 -10.89 -12.42 -1.68
C VAL A 145 -9.46 -12.17 -2.15
N LEU A 146 -8.52 -11.98 -1.22
CA LEU A 146 -7.12 -11.69 -1.54
C LEU A 146 -6.47 -12.85 -2.31
N ILE A 147 -6.72 -14.09 -1.89
CA ILE A 147 -6.21 -15.31 -2.55
C ILE A 147 -6.74 -15.40 -3.98
N VAL A 148 -8.04 -15.23 -4.18
CA VAL A 148 -8.66 -15.29 -5.51
C VAL A 148 -8.08 -14.19 -6.40
N MET A 149 -8.01 -12.97 -5.91
CA MET A 149 -7.52 -11.83 -6.68
C MET A 149 -6.04 -11.97 -7.03
N ALA A 150 -5.19 -12.33 -6.06
CA ALA A 150 -3.76 -12.53 -6.30
C ALA A 150 -3.51 -13.70 -7.27
N THR A 151 -4.25 -14.79 -7.13
CA THR A 151 -4.10 -15.95 -8.04
C THR A 151 -4.49 -15.58 -9.47
N ILE A 152 -5.66 -14.96 -9.66
CA ILE A 152 -6.13 -14.58 -10.99
C ILE A 152 -5.23 -13.50 -11.62
N THR A 153 -4.70 -12.56 -10.84
CA THR A 153 -3.93 -11.44 -11.41
C THR A 153 -2.45 -11.75 -11.57
N LEU A 154 -1.83 -12.44 -10.61
CA LEU A 154 -0.38 -12.58 -10.51
C LEU A 154 0.13 -14.00 -10.85
N ILE A 155 -0.67 -15.05 -10.69
CA ILE A 155 -0.25 -16.44 -10.97
C ILE A 155 -0.78 -16.93 -12.31
N MET A 156 -2.07 -16.71 -12.56
CA MET A 156 -2.77 -17.21 -13.74
C MET A 156 -2.22 -16.72 -15.10
N PRO A 157 -1.63 -15.51 -15.27
CA PRO A 157 -1.00 -15.14 -16.54
C PRO A 157 0.01 -16.17 -17.06
N ASN A 158 0.74 -16.84 -16.17
CA ASN A 158 1.77 -17.83 -16.52
C ASN A 158 1.25 -19.09 -17.18
N TYR A 159 -0.04 -19.39 -17.04
CA TYR A 159 -0.65 -20.63 -17.54
C TYR A 159 -1.66 -20.37 -18.65
N THR A 160 -1.75 -19.13 -19.15
CA THR A 160 -2.57 -18.85 -20.34
C THR A 160 -1.82 -19.18 -21.62
N LEU A 161 -2.56 -19.57 -22.67
CA LEU A 161 -1.98 -20.01 -23.96
C LEU A 161 -2.17 -19.00 -25.10
N THR A 162 -2.99 -17.96 -24.89
CA THR A 162 -3.35 -16.99 -25.93
C THR A 162 -2.19 -16.09 -26.34
N THR A 163 -1.34 -15.73 -25.40
CA THR A 163 -0.15 -14.89 -25.63
C THR A 163 1.05 -15.59 -24.99
N PRO A 164 2.18 -15.74 -25.71
CA PRO A 164 3.39 -16.30 -25.12
C PRO A 164 3.93 -15.42 -23.98
N GLY A 165 4.28 -16.07 -22.86
CA GLY A 165 4.93 -15.42 -21.72
C GLY A 165 3.98 -15.11 -20.55
N PRO A 166 4.52 -14.49 -19.47
CA PRO A 166 3.81 -14.21 -18.22
C PRO A 166 2.85 -13.00 -18.33
N VAL A 167 2.09 -12.92 -19.43
CA VAL A 167 1.25 -11.77 -19.80
C VAL A 167 -0.14 -12.20 -20.20
N TYR A 168 -1.13 -11.33 -19.98
CA TYR A 168 -2.46 -11.50 -20.54
C TYR A 168 -2.58 -10.91 -21.94
N SER A 169 -3.40 -11.54 -22.80
CA SER A 169 -3.90 -10.87 -24.00
C SER A 169 -4.79 -9.68 -23.63
N ALA A 170 -5.02 -8.72 -24.53
CA ALA A 170 -5.86 -7.56 -24.23
C ALA A 170 -7.28 -7.93 -23.76
N VAL A 171 -7.87 -8.97 -24.36
CA VAL A 171 -9.20 -9.47 -23.97
C VAL A 171 -9.17 -10.12 -22.58
N GLN A 172 -8.14 -10.93 -22.29
CA GLN A 172 -7.97 -11.54 -20.97
C GLN A 172 -7.72 -10.49 -19.88
N LEU A 173 -6.87 -9.50 -20.16
CA LEU A 173 -6.55 -8.41 -19.24
C LEU A 173 -7.78 -7.56 -18.94
N GLY A 174 -8.58 -7.24 -19.97
CA GLY A 174 -9.85 -6.53 -19.81
C GLY A 174 -10.85 -7.32 -18.96
N PHE A 175 -11.02 -8.61 -19.24
CA PHE A 175 -11.89 -9.50 -18.46
C PHE A 175 -11.45 -9.59 -17.00
N VAL A 176 -10.16 -9.87 -16.75
CA VAL A 176 -9.60 -9.95 -15.40
C VAL A 176 -9.79 -8.64 -14.65
N SER A 177 -9.50 -7.50 -15.28
CA SER A 177 -9.68 -6.17 -14.67
C SER A 177 -11.12 -5.91 -14.24
N VAL A 178 -12.10 -6.28 -15.07
CA VAL A 178 -13.53 -6.13 -14.73
C VAL A 178 -13.94 -7.05 -13.59
N VAL A 179 -13.55 -8.34 -13.62
CA VAL A 179 -13.92 -9.30 -12.57
C VAL A 179 -13.28 -8.95 -11.23
N THR A 180 -12.03 -8.47 -11.22
CA THR A 180 -11.37 -8.01 -9.99
C THR A 180 -12.03 -6.77 -9.41
N LEU A 181 -12.46 -5.82 -10.26
CA LEU A 181 -13.22 -4.64 -9.81
C LEU A 181 -14.58 -5.03 -9.24
N ILE A 182 -15.29 -5.97 -9.86
CA ILE A 182 -16.57 -6.50 -9.36
C ILE A 182 -16.36 -7.17 -8.01
N LEU A 183 -15.37 -8.05 -7.88
CA LEU A 183 -15.10 -8.77 -6.64
C LEU A 183 -14.71 -7.81 -5.51
N TYR A 184 -13.85 -6.83 -5.78
CA TYR A 184 -13.52 -5.78 -4.81
C TYR A 184 -14.75 -4.93 -4.45
N GLY A 185 -15.59 -4.57 -5.42
CA GLY A 185 -16.84 -3.83 -5.17
C GLY A 185 -17.83 -4.61 -4.28
N VAL A 186 -17.99 -5.91 -4.50
CA VAL A 186 -18.82 -6.79 -3.65
C VAL A 186 -18.22 -6.91 -2.25
N PHE A 187 -16.90 -7.00 -2.15
CA PHE A 187 -16.20 -6.98 -0.86
C PHE A 187 -16.47 -5.68 -0.11
N LEU A 188 -16.30 -4.52 -0.76
CA LEU A 188 -16.60 -3.21 -0.18
C LEU A 188 -18.06 -3.10 0.26
N TYR A 189 -19.01 -3.55 -0.55
CA TYR A 189 -20.43 -3.53 -0.18
C TYR A 189 -20.72 -4.39 1.07
N THR A 190 -20.05 -5.54 1.18
CA THR A 190 -20.16 -6.44 2.32
C THR A 190 -19.55 -5.80 3.57
N GLN A 191 -18.38 -5.19 3.45
CA GLN A 191 -17.67 -4.50 4.53
C GLN A 191 -18.41 -3.25 5.03
N THR A 192 -19.03 -2.49 4.13
CA THR A 192 -19.61 -1.17 4.44
C THR A 192 -21.08 -1.21 4.82
N VAL A 193 -21.86 -2.09 4.19
CA VAL A 193 -23.32 -2.10 4.31
C VAL A 193 -23.81 -3.40 4.93
N ARG A 194 -23.53 -4.54 4.29
CA ARG A 194 -24.29 -5.77 4.56
C ARG A 194 -23.85 -6.54 5.80
N HIS A 195 -22.56 -6.61 6.06
CA HIS A 195 -21.98 -7.37 7.17
C HIS A 195 -20.87 -6.58 7.88
N ARG A 196 -21.13 -5.29 8.14
CA ARG A 196 -20.21 -4.37 8.80
C ARG A 196 -19.72 -4.88 10.17
N ASP A 197 -20.58 -5.63 10.86
CA ASP A 197 -20.34 -6.28 12.15
C ASP A 197 -19.22 -7.35 12.11
N TYR A 198 -18.88 -7.88 10.94
CA TYR A 198 -17.75 -8.82 10.79
C TYR A 198 -16.39 -8.13 10.74
N PHE A 199 -16.38 -6.81 10.60
CA PHE A 199 -15.17 -6.02 10.42
C PHE A 199 -14.95 -5.05 11.57
N ILE A 200 -15.99 -4.64 12.29
CA ILE A 200 -15.88 -3.69 13.38
C ILE A 200 -16.01 -4.42 14.71
N ARG A 201 -14.96 -4.32 15.54
CA ARG A 201 -15.04 -4.68 16.95
C ARG A 201 -15.36 -3.42 17.75
N GLU A 202 -16.55 -3.36 18.34
CA GLU A 202 -16.88 -2.30 19.30
C GLU A 202 -15.99 -2.45 20.53
N VAL A 203 -15.05 -1.52 20.70
CA VAL A 203 -14.25 -1.43 21.93
C VAL A 203 -15.10 -0.68 22.96
N ALA A 204 -15.60 -1.40 23.97
CA ALA A 204 -16.34 -0.80 25.08
C ALA A 204 -15.51 0.31 25.74
N GLY A 205 -16.02 1.55 25.71
CA GLY A 205 -15.37 2.73 26.27
C GLY A 205 -14.69 3.69 25.28
N GLN A 206 -14.71 3.41 23.98
CA GLN A 206 -14.43 4.44 22.95
C GLN A 206 -15.76 5.12 22.56
N ALA A 207 -16.29 5.95 23.47
CA ALA A 207 -17.16 7.03 23.01
C ALA A 207 -16.27 7.98 22.19
N ASP A 208 -16.69 8.26 20.96
CA ASP A 208 -16.11 9.30 20.11
C ASP A 208 -16.43 10.68 20.73
N ASP A 209 -15.78 10.99 21.85
CA ASP A 209 -15.87 12.27 22.58
C ASP A 209 -15.03 13.37 21.89
N GLY A 210 -14.79 13.23 20.58
CA GLY A 210 -14.15 14.26 19.77
C GLY A 210 -15.15 15.37 19.45
N ALA A 211 -14.83 16.62 19.84
CA ALA A 211 -15.59 17.77 19.37
C ALA A 211 -15.67 17.74 17.83
N PRO A 212 -16.84 18.00 17.22
CA PRO A 212 -17.02 17.86 15.78
C PRO A 212 -16.02 18.74 15.03
N THR A 213 -15.25 18.11 14.12
CA THR A 213 -14.30 18.82 13.26
C THR A 213 -15.02 19.92 12.48
N SER A 214 -14.46 21.14 12.52
CA SER A 214 -15.06 22.30 11.85
C SER A 214 -15.13 22.11 10.34
N ASN A 215 -16.23 22.51 9.69
CA ASN A 215 -16.39 22.42 8.23
C ASN A 215 -15.26 23.12 7.46
N ARG A 216 -14.68 24.20 8.02
CA ARG A 216 -13.52 24.88 7.42
C ARG A 216 -12.28 24.00 7.43
N MET A 217 -12.03 23.32 8.55
CA MET A 217 -10.92 22.40 8.72
C MET A 217 -11.06 21.19 7.79
N LEU A 218 -12.28 20.68 7.60
CA LEU A 218 -12.56 19.59 6.65
C LEU A 218 -12.31 20.02 5.20
N ALA A 219 -12.85 21.16 4.78
CA ALA A 219 -12.62 21.68 3.43
C ALA A 219 -11.13 21.90 3.14
N LEU A 220 -10.41 22.41 4.14
CA LEU A 220 -8.99 22.65 4.02
C LEU A 220 -8.16 21.36 3.99
N SER A 221 -8.52 20.36 4.81
CA SER A 221 -7.89 19.04 4.77
C SER A 221 -8.15 18.34 3.43
N ALA A 222 -9.35 18.45 2.88
CA ALA A 222 -9.66 17.94 1.54
C ALA A 222 -8.82 18.60 0.44
N LEU A 223 -8.68 19.94 0.49
CA LEU A 223 -7.84 20.67 -0.45
C LEU A 223 -6.36 20.26 -0.33
N LEU A 224 -5.82 20.22 0.90
CA LEU A 224 -4.43 19.84 1.13
C LEU A 224 -4.16 18.37 0.82
N LEU A 225 -5.13 17.48 1.01
CA LEU A 225 -5.05 16.09 0.57
C LEU A 225 -4.84 16.04 -0.95
N LEU A 226 -5.68 16.72 -1.73
CA LEU A 226 -5.55 16.75 -3.19
C LEU A 226 -4.21 17.35 -3.65
N ILE A 227 -3.75 18.43 -3.00
CA ILE A 227 -2.45 19.04 -3.28
C ILE A 227 -1.32 18.06 -2.95
N SER A 228 -1.41 17.35 -1.83
CA SER A 228 -0.40 16.37 -1.40
C SER A 228 -0.32 15.21 -2.38
N LEU A 229 -1.47 14.66 -2.79
CA LEU A 229 -1.57 13.60 -3.80
C LEU A 229 -0.89 14.05 -5.09
N LEU A 230 -1.29 15.22 -5.63
CA LEU A 230 -0.69 15.79 -6.84
C LEU A 230 0.84 15.97 -6.69
N ALA A 231 1.29 16.52 -5.57
CA ALA A 231 2.70 16.76 -5.33
C ALA A 231 3.53 15.46 -5.31
N VAL A 232 3.00 14.39 -4.71
CA VAL A 232 3.64 13.07 -4.73
C VAL A 232 3.77 12.54 -6.17
N VAL A 233 2.72 12.67 -6.99
CA VAL A 233 2.76 12.28 -8.41
C VAL A 233 3.85 13.06 -9.16
N LEU A 234 3.93 14.37 -8.96
CA LEU A 234 4.91 15.23 -9.64
C LEU A 234 6.35 14.86 -9.24
N LEU A 235 6.59 14.54 -7.96
CA LEU A 235 7.90 14.14 -7.46
C LEU A 235 8.31 12.71 -7.88
N ALA A 236 7.35 11.85 -8.24
CA ALA A 236 7.56 10.45 -8.61
C ALA A 236 8.66 10.25 -9.67
N LYS A 237 8.64 11.06 -10.74
CA LYS A 237 9.63 10.96 -11.82
C LYS A 237 11.05 11.23 -11.33
N LYS A 238 11.21 12.26 -10.48
CA LYS A 238 12.51 12.61 -9.89
C LYS A 238 12.95 11.53 -8.88
N PHE A 239 12.01 10.93 -8.16
CA PHE A 239 12.27 9.83 -7.22
C PHE A 239 12.71 8.55 -7.93
N SER A 240 12.14 8.23 -9.10
CA SER A 240 12.57 7.08 -9.92
C SER A 240 14.06 7.12 -10.25
N LEU A 241 14.62 8.30 -10.55
CA LEU A 241 16.05 8.46 -10.83
C LEU A 241 16.92 8.13 -9.61
N VAL A 242 16.43 8.44 -8.40
CA VAL A 242 17.10 8.11 -7.15
C VAL A 242 17.06 6.60 -6.90
N ILE A 243 15.92 5.95 -7.17
CA ILE A 243 15.79 4.48 -7.07
C ILE A 243 16.74 3.80 -8.06
N ASP A 244 16.78 4.24 -9.32
CA ASP A 244 17.66 3.67 -10.35
C ASP A 244 19.12 3.72 -9.90
N PHE A 245 19.55 4.86 -9.36
CA PHE A 245 20.90 5.02 -8.83
C PHE A 245 21.17 4.16 -7.61
N ALA A 246 20.25 4.13 -6.64
CA ALA A 246 20.39 3.32 -5.43
C ALA A 246 20.51 1.83 -5.78
N THR A 247 19.64 1.36 -6.66
CA THR A 247 19.60 -0.02 -7.17
C THR A 247 20.90 -0.37 -7.88
N ALA A 248 21.38 0.50 -8.78
CA ALA A 248 22.65 0.29 -9.49
C ALA A 248 23.86 0.29 -8.55
N ARG A 249 23.86 1.10 -7.49
CA ARG A 249 24.98 1.19 -6.54
C ARG A 249 25.13 -0.04 -5.65
N ILE A 250 24.01 -0.65 -5.26
CA ILE A 250 24.02 -1.86 -4.42
C ILE A 250 23.97 -3.15 -5.25
N GLY A 251 23.86 -3.05 -6.58
CA GLY A 251 23.71 -4.19 -7.47
C GLY A 251 22.39 -4.95 -7.27
N ALA A 252 21.35 -4.27 -6.76
CA ALA A 252 20.06 -4.90 -6.50
C ALA A 252 19.31 -5.20 -7.81
N PRO A 253 18.48 -6.25 -7.85
CA PRO A 253 17.67 -6.55 -9.02
C PRO A 253 16.48 -5.58 -9.15
N PRO A 254 15.84 -5.52 -10.35
CA PRO A 254 14.71 -4.61 -10.61
C PRO A 254 13.56 -4.73 -9.60
N ALA A 255 13.31 -5.94 -9.08
CA ALA A 255 12.27 -6.19 -8.07
C ALA A 255 12.45 -5.34 -6.80
N PHE A 256 13.68 -4.95 -6.46
CA PHE A 256 13.97 -4.09 -5.31
C PHE A 256 13.33 -2.70 -5.43
N ALA A 257 13.21 -2.16 -6.65
CA ALA A 257 12.51 -0.89 -6.87
C ALA A 257 11.03 -1.01 -6.45
N GLY A 258 10.38 -2.12 -6.77
CA GLY A 258 9.01 -2.42 -6.35
C GLY A 258 8.86 -2.45 -4.83
N VAL A 259 9.82 -3.07 -4.13
CA VAL A 259 9.88 -3.12 -2.66
C VAL A 259 10.02 -1.72 -2.04
N LEU A 260 10.91 -0.88 -2.57
CA LEU A 260 11.10 0.49 -2.06
C LEU A 260 9.85 1.34 -2.25
N VAL A 261 9.19 1.24 -3.41
CA VAL A 261 7.93 1.93 -3.69
C VAL A 261 6.84 1.46 -2.72
N ALA A 262 6.68 0.14 -2.56
CA ALA A 262 5.70 -0.44 -1.63
C ALA A 262 5.93 0.01 -0.17
N LEU A 263 7.19 -0.02 0.30
CA LEU A 263 7.55 0.45 1.64
C LEU A 263 7.21 1.93 1.85
N LEU A 264 7.48 2.78 0.85
CA LEU A 264 7.17 4.21 0.93
C LEU A 264 5.68 4.46 1.09
N ILE A 265 4.86 3.76 0.30
CA ILE A 265 3.40 3.92 0.26
C ILE A 265 2.76 3.39 1.54
N LEU A 266 3.19 2.22 2.02
CA LEU A 266 2.62 1.53 3.17
C LEU A 266 3.10 2.07 4.53
N LEU A 267 4.13 2.92 4.55
CA LEU A 267 4.75 3.37 5.80
C LEU A 267 3.76 4.02 6.77
N PRO A 268 2.92 5.00 6.37
CA PRO A 268 2.00 5.64 7.31
C PRO A 268 0.95 4.66 7.85
N GLU A 269 0.43 3.79 6.99
CA GLU A 269 -0.54 2.75 7.36
C GLU A 269 0.06 1.73 8.31
N SER A 270 1.34 1.36 8.09
CA SER A 270 2.10 0.48 8.97
C SER A 270 2.22 1.08 10.37
N VAL A 271 2.48 2.39 10.47
CA VAL A 271 2.54 3.09 11.77
C VAL A 271 1.17 3.05 12.47
N ALA A 272 0.08 3.30 11.74
CA ALA A 272 -1.28 3.28 12.27
C ALA A 272 -1.69 1.88 12.76
N ALA A 273 -1.43 0.83 11.98
CA ALA A 273 -1.72 -0.54 12.34
C ALA A 273 -0.91 -1.00 13.57
N VAL A 274 0.41 -0.75 13.61
CA VAL A 274 1.22 -1.10 14.79
C VAL A 274 0.80 -0.30 16.03
N ALA A 275 0.33 0.94 15.86
CA ALA A 275 -0.24 1.71 16.97
C ALA A 275 -1.55 1.11 17.50
N ALA A 276 -2.43 0.62 16.63
CA ALA A 276 -3.67 -0.06 17.01
C ALA A 276 -3.39 -1.39 17.74
N ALA A 277 -2.48 -2.22 17.21
CA ALA A 277 -2.09 -3.47 17.85
C ALA A 277 -1.55 -3.26 19.28
N ARG A 278 -0.72 -2.22 19.47
CA ARG A 278 -0.19 -1.81 20.79
C ARG A 278 -1.25 -1.32 21.77
N LYS A 279 -2.43 -0.92 21.30
CA LYS A 279 -3.60 -0.49 22.09
C LYS A 279 -4.63 -1.61 22.30
N ASN A 280 -4.24 -2.85 22.05
CA ASN A 280 -5.11 -4.03 22.12
C ASN A 280 -6.22 -4.09 21.06
N ASP A 281 -6.03 -3.43 19.91
CA ASP A 281 -6.97 -3.46 18.79
C ASP A 281 -6.32 -4.10 17.55
N LEU A 282 -6.12 -5.42 17.64
CA LEU A 282 -5.56 -6.19 16.54
C LEU A 282 -6.52 -6.26 15.35
N GLN A 283 -7.83 -6.26 15.57
CA GLN A 283 -8.83 -6.26 14.49
C GLN A 283 -8.65 -5.04 13.58
N LYS A 284 -8.53 -3.83 14.14
CA LYS A 284 -8.25 -2.63 13.36
C LYS A 284 -6.95 -2.74 12.56
N SER A 285 -5.92 -3.33 13.17
CA SER A 285 -4.62 -3.54 12.52
C SER A 285 -4.73 -4.50 11.32
N VAL A 286 -5.49 -5.58 11.46
CA VAL A 286 -5.76 -6.57 10.40
C VAL A 286 -6.60 -5.96 9.29
N ASN A 287 -7.62 -5.16 9.63
CA ASN A 287 -8.46 -4.47 8.63
C ASN A 287 -7.65 -3.49 7.78
N LEU A 288 -6.80 -2.67 8.42
CA LEU A 288 -5.90 -1.76 7.72
C LEU A 288 -4.97 -2.57 6.80
N ALA A 289 -4.23 -3.53 7.37
CA ALA A 289 -3.30 -4.35 6.64
C ALA A 289 -3.97 -5.06 5.43
N LEU A 290 -4.89 -6.00 5.67
CA LEU A 290 -5.47 -6.80 4.60
C LEU A 290 -6.35 -5.98 3.64
N GLY A 291 -6.98 -4.90 4.12
CA GLY A 291 -7.71 -3.96 3.28
C GLY A 291 -6.82 -3.26 2.27
N SER A 292 -5.62 -2.84 2.69
CA SER A 292 -4.60 -2.25 1.81
C SER A 292 -4.18 -3.21 0.70
N SER A 293 -3.86 -4.47 1.04
CA SER A 293 -3.50 -5.48 0.04
C SER A 293 -4.62 -5.77 -0.96
N LEU A 294 -5.88 -5.83 -0.49
CA LEU A 294 -7.03 -6.01 -1.36
C LEU A 294 -7.21 -4.83 -2.32
N ALA A 295 -7.07 -3.60 -1.82
CA ALA A 295 -7.19 -2.41 -2.65
C ALA A 295 -6.07 -2.32 -3.68
N THR A 296 -4.83 -2.63 -3.30
CA THR A 296 -3.70 -2.68 -4.23
C THR A 296 -3.97 -3.67 -5.37
N ILE A 297 -4.37 -4.91 -5.10
CA ILE A 297 -4.68 -5.82 -6.22
C ILE A 297 -5.94 -5.38 -6.99
N GLY A 298 -6.99 -4.97 -6.28
CA GLY A 298 -8.31 -4.73 -6.83
C GLY A 298 -8.50 -3.44 -7.59
N LEU A 299 -7.67 -2.44 -7.31
CA LEU A 299 -7.72 -1.13 -7.94
C LEU A 299 -6.44 -0.86 -8.74
N THR A 300 -5.25 -1.18 -8.21
CA THR A 300 -3.99 -0.85 -8.87
C THR A 300 -3.79 -1.65 -10.15
N ILE A 301 -4.06 -2.96 -10.16
CA ILE A 301 -3.89 -3.77 -11.38
C ILE A 301 -4.83 -3.31 -12.50
N PRO A 302 -6.15 -3.12 -12.28
CA PRO A 302 -7.04 -2.57 -13.31
C PRO A 302 -6.61 -1.17 -13.80
N ALA A 303 -6.21 -0.28 -12.90
CA ALA A 303 -5.79 1.06 -13.27
C ALA A 303 -4.51 1.06 -14.11
N VAL A 304 -3.53 0.25 -13.71
CA VAL A 304 -2.28 0.08 -14.45
C VAL A 304 -2.51 -0.66 -15.77
N ALA A 305 -3.45 -1.60 -15.84
CA ALA A 305 -3.84 -2.23 -17.10
C ALA A 305 -4.38 -1.21 -18.11
N VAL A 306 -5.26 -0.30 -17.67
CA VAL A 306 -5.77 0.79 -18.51
C VAL A 306 -4.63 1.71 -18.95
N ALA A 307 -3.73 2.08 -18.03
CA ALA A 307 -2.57 2.92 -18.35
C ALA A 307 -1.63 2.23 -19.35
N ALA A 308 -1.31 0.95 -19.16
CA ALA A 308 -0.45 0.17 -20.05
C ALA A 308 -1.03 0.10 -21.47
N TYR A 309 -2.35 -0.18 -21.56
CA TYR A 309 -3.06 -0.21 -22.83
C TYR A 309 -3.05 1.14 -23.54
N ALA A 310 -3.36 2.23 -22.82
CA ALA A 310 -3.37 3.59 -23.38
C ALA A 310 -1.97 4.05 -23.83
N LEU A 311 -0.91 3.60 -23.14
CA LEU A 311 0.48 3.95 -23.44
C LEU A 311 1.16 2.99 -24.43
N GLY A 312 0.47 1.93 -24.87
CA GLY A 312 1.06 0.90 -25.73
C GLY A 312 2.24 0.16 -25.09
N LYS A 313 2.30 0.09 -23.76
CA LYS A 313 3.38 -0.59 -23.02
C LYS A 313 2.94 -1.99 -22.64
N GLN A 314 3.87 -2.95 -22.67
CA GLN A 314 3.62 -4.29 -22.17
C GLN A 314 3.56 -4.29 -20.63
N LEU A 315 2.62 -5.06 -20.09
CA LEU A 315 2.42 -5.25 -18.66
C LEU A 315 2.65 -6.73 -18.34
N VAL A 316 3.73 -7.02 -17.62
CA VAL A 316 4.05 -8.37 -17.16
C VAL A 316 3.52 -8.55 -15.75
N LEU A 317 2.52 -9.41 -15.59
CA LEU A 317 1.86 -9.67 -14.31
C LEU A 317 2.24 -11.02 -13.69
N GLY A 318 2.62 -12.01 -14.50
CA GLY A 318 2.96 -13.33 -14.01
C GLY A 318 4.19 -13.32 -13.09
N LEU A 319 4.04 -13.86 -11.89
CA LEU A 319 5.11 -14.08 -10.92
C LEU A 319 6.02 -15.22 -11.37
N ASN A 320 7.27 -15.21 -10.94
CA ASN A 320 8.13 -16.37 -11.12
C ASN A 320 7.76 -17.51 -10.13
N ASP A 321 8.38 -18.68 -10.30
CA ASP A 321 8.07 -19.87 -9.48
C ASP A 321 8.34 -19.63 -7.99
N GLN A 322 9.45 -18.95 -7.69
CA GLN A 322 9.86 -18.60 -6.33
C GLN A 322 8.86 -17.67 -5.63
N GLU A 323 8.46 -16.60 -6.30
CA GLU A 323 7.45 -15.64 -5.83
C GLU A 323 6.09 -16.34 -5.66
N THR A 324 5.74 -17.27 -6.55
CA THR A 324 4.50 -18.06 -6.47
C THR A 324 4.50 -18.96 -5.24
N VAL A 325 5.61 -19.66 -4.95
CA VAL A 325 5.76 -20.49 -3.75
C VAL A 325 5.65 -19.64 -2.48
N LEU A 326 6.28 -18.47 -2.47
CA LEU A 326 6.30 -17.58 -1.31
C LEU A 326 4.93 -16.93 -1.05
N LEU A 327 4.20 -16.58 -2.12
CA LEU A 327 2.81 -16.13 -2.05
C LEU A 327 1.90 -17.24 -1.50
N GLY A 328 2.06 -18.47 -1.98
CA GLY A 328 1.33 -19.64 -1.49
C GLY A 328 1.56 -19.88 0.00
N LEU A 329 2.84 -19.86 0.44
CA LEU A 329 3.20 -19.97 1.85
C LEU A 329 2.56 -18.86 2.69
N THR A 330 2.60 -17.62 2.20
CA THR A 330 1.99 -16.46 2.87
C THR A 330 0.51 -16.67 3.12
N PHE A 331 -0.24 -17.16 2.13
CA PHE A 331 -1.67 -17.42 2.28
C PHE A 331 -1.97 -18.57 3.25
N VAL A 332 -1.23 -19.68 3.16
CA VAL A 332 -1.39 -20.82 4.08
C VAL A 332 -1.12 -20.39 5.52
N VAL A 333 -0.01 -19.69 5.77
CA VAL A 333 0.33 -19.19 7.12
C VAL A 333 -0.75 -18.21 7.60
N SER A 334 -1.19 -17.28 6.76
CA SER A 334 -2.23 -16.31 7.13
C SER A 334 -3.55 -17.00 7.52
N MET A 335 -3.97 -18.03 6.77
CA MET A 335 -5.16 -18.82 7.09
C MET A 335 -5.05 -19.50 8.46
N LEU A 336 -3.89 -20.09 8.76
CA LEU A 336 -3.65 -20.74 10.05
C LEU A 336 -3.61 -19.73 11.20
N THR A 337 -2.99 -18.57 11.00
CA THR A 337 -2.88 -17.49 11.99
C THR A 337 -4.24 -16.93 12.38
N PHE A 338 -5.12 -16.67 11.42
CA PHE A 338 -6.41 -16.04 11.68
C PHE A 338 -7.57 -17.03 11.89
N GLY A 339 -7.39 -18.31 11.58
CA GLY A 339 -8.43 -19.32 11.65
C GLY A 339 -8.94 -19.65 13.06
N THR A 340 -8.12 -19.43 14.09
CA THR A 340 -8.48 -19.72 15.49
C THR A 340 -9.13 -18.54 16.22
N GLY A 341 -9.05 -17.33 15.65
CA GLY A 341 -9.56 -16.10 16.24
C GLY A 341 -8.71 -15.52 17.37
N ARG A 342 -7.60 -16.16 17.74
CA ARG A 342 -6.67 -15.68 18.76
C ARG A 342 -5.23 -15.84 18.25
N THR A 343 -4.46 -14.78 18.38
CA THR A 343 -3.05 -14.76 17.94
C THR A 343 -2.11 -14.70 19.13
N ASN A 344 -0.88 -15.18 18.94
CA ASN A 344 0.18 -15.14 19.94
C ASN A 344 1.53 -14.81 19.26
N ILE A 345 2.58 -14.66 20.07
CA ILE A 345 3.93 -14.28 19.61
C ILE A 345 4.47 -15.22 18.53
N LEU A 346 4.18 -16.53 18.60
CA LEU A 346 4.69 -17.50 17.63
C LEU A 346 4.15 -17.20 16.23
N PHE A 347 2.85 -16.92 16.08
CA PHE A 347 2.28 -16.52 14.80
C PHE A 347 2.95 -15.26 14.25
N GLY A 348 3.19 -14.26 15.10
CA GLY A 348 3.92 -13.05 14.71
C GLY A 348 5.32 -13.37 14.17
N LEU A 349 6.07 -14.22 14.87
CA LEU A 349 7.41 -14.63 14.44
C LEU A 349 7.40 -15.43 13.14
N VAL A 350 6.45 -16.36 12.95
CA VAL A 350 6.34 -17.13 11.70
C VAL A 350 6.18 -16.20 10.50
N HIS A 351 5.28 -15.22 10.58
CA HIS A 351 5.11 -14.21 9.54
C HIS A 351 6.40 -13.40 9.30
N LEU A 352 7.08 -12.96 10.37
CA LEU A 352 8.34 -12.21 10.24
C LEU A 352 9.47 -13.04 9.60
N VAL A 353 9.52 -14.36 9.83
CA VAL A 353 10.47 -15.24 9.17
C VAL A 353 10.18 -15.33 7.67
N VAL A 354 8.91 -15.48 7.27
CA VAL A 354 8.51 -15.45 5.85
C VAL A 354 8.89 -14.11 5.21
N PHE A 355 8.68 -12.99 5.92
CA PHE A 355 9.08 -11.67 5.45
C PHE A 355 10.61 -11.51 5.33
N ALA A 356 11.38 -12.04 6.28
CA ALA A 356 12.83 -12.01 6.22
C ALA A 356 13.36 -12.84 5.02
N VAL A 357 12.77 -14.00 4.77
CA VAL A 357 13.07 -14.83 3.59
C VAL A 357 12.73 -14.07 2.31
N PHE A 358 11.57 -13.43 2.23
CA PHE A 358 11.22 -12.55 1.11
C PHE A 358 12.29 -11.50 0.83
N VAL A 359 12.65 -10.71 1.85
CA VAL A 359 13.65 -9.64 1.70
C VAL A 359 14.99 -10.22 1.27
N PHE A 360 15.42 -11.34 1.87
CA PHE A 360 16.67 -12.01 1.48
C PHE A 360 16.65 -12.45 0.02
N LEU A 361 15.58 -13.10 -0.42
CA LEU A 361 15.41 -13.59 -1.79
C LEU A 361 15.30 -12.47 -2.83
N VAL A 362 14.86 -11.27 -2.46
CA VAL A 362 14.92 -10.11 -3.34
C VAL A 362 16.38 -9.72 -3.66
N PHE A 363 17.32 -9.91 -2.74
CA PHE A 363 18.74 -9.61 -3.00
C PHE A 363 19.53 -10.82 -3.51
N VAL A 364 19.15 -12.01 -3.07
CA VAL A 364 19.81 -13.28 -3.36
C VAL A 364 18.73 -14.27 -3.84
N PRO A 365 18.27 -14.14 -5.10
CA PRO A 365 17.16 -14.92 -5.64
C PRO A 365 17.45 -16.42 -5.69
#